data_AF-A0A8T4NDG8-F1
#
_entry.id   AF-A0A8T4NDG8-F1
#
_cell.length_a   1.000
_cell.length_b   1.000
_cell.length_c   1.000
_cell.angle_alpha   90.00
_cell.angle_beta   90.00
_cell.angle_gamma   90.00
#
_symmetry.space_group_name_H-M   'P 1'
#
loop_
_entity.id
_entity.type
_entity.pdbx_description
1 polymer ?
#
loop_
_entity_poly.entity_id
_entity_poly.type
_entity_poly.pdbx_seq_one_letter_code
_entity_poly.pdbx_strand_id
1 'polypeptide(L)' 'MKQKMSITVEEEKIQKVEEYVRKGAFRNKSHALEQGLDILLASLEAENEQL' A
#
# COMPACT_ATOMS: atom_id res chain seq x y z
N MET A 1 -8.10 -15.31 -2.51
CA MET A 1 -9.34 -14.51 -2.36
C MET A 1 -8.97 -13.21 -1.66
N LYS A 2 -9.54 -12.06 -2.05
CA LYS A 2 -9.21 -10.78 -1.41
C LYS A 2 -10.21 -10.47 -0.30
N GLN A 3 -9.70 -9.98 0.84
CA GLN A 3 -10.52 -9.50 1.96
C GLN A 3 -10.61 -7.97 1.90
N LYS A 4 -11.78 -7.42 2.25
CA LYS A 4 -11.96 -5.97 2.37
C LYS A 4 -11.52 -5.51 3.75
N MET A 5 -10.83 -4.38 3.80
CA MET A 5 -10.37 -3.74 5.02
C MET A 5 -10.66 -2.25 4.92
N SER A 6 -11.07 -1.66 6.05
CA SER A 6 -11.25 -0.22 6.19
C SER A 6 -10.18 0.29 7.16
N ILE A 7 -9.52 1.40 6.80
CA ILE A 7 -8.48 2.03 7.61
C ILE A 7 -8.71 3.53 7.66
N THR A 8 -8.27 4.16 8.74
CA THR A 8 -8.21 5.62 8.86
C THR A 8 -6.79 6.08 8.55
N VAL A 9 -6.66 7.03 7.63
CA VAL A 9 -5.38 7.57 7.17
C VAL A 9 -5.51 9.08 7.03
N GLU A 10 -4.44 9.81 7.32
CA GLU A 10 -4.39 11.26 7.13
C GLU A 10 -4.69 11.65 5.68
N GLU A 11 -5.47 12.72 5.52
CA GLU A 11 -5.95 13.16 4.21
C GLU A 11 -4.81 13.48 3.24
N GLU A 12 -3.76 14.13 3.71
CA GLU A 12 -2.57 14.45 2.89
C GLU A 12 -1.93 13.22 2.25
N LYS A 13 -1.93 12.06 2.95
CA LYS A 13 -1.40 10.80 2.42
C LYS A 13 -2.33 10.22 1.36
N ILE A 14 -3.65 10.30 1.57
CA ILE A 14 -4.64 9.90 0.57
C ILE A 14 -4.53 10.75 -0.69
N GLN A 15 -4.32 12.05 -0.57
CA GLN A 15 -4.13 12.96 -1.71
C GLN A 15 -2.90 12.58 -2.53
N LYS A 16 -1.77 12.24 -1.89
CA LYS A 16 -0.58 11.74 -2.59
C LYS A 16 -0.88 10.44 -3.34
N VAL A 17 -1.57 9.48 -2.71
CA VAL A 17 -1.96 8.23 -3.36
C VAL A 17 -2.83 8.49 -4.59
N GLU A 18 -3.80 9.40 -4.48
CA GLU A 18 -4.64 9.81 -5.62
C GLU A 18 -3.84 10.40 -6.77
N GLU A 19 -2.85 11.24 -6.48
CA GLU A 19 -2.00 11.83 -7.50
C GLU A 19 -1.28 10.75 -8.32
N TYR A 20 -0.70 9.74 -7.66
CA TYR A 20 -0.04 8.63 -8.35
C TYR A 20 -0.99 7.73 -9.13
N VAL A 21 -2.22 7.53 -8.63
CA VAL A 21 -3.27 6.84 -9.39
C VAL A 21 -3.62 7.62 -10.65
N ARG A 22 -3.79 8.96 -10.56
CA ARG A 22 -4.08 9.82 -11.72
C ARG A 22 -2.94 9.85 -12.74
N LYS A 23 -1.69 9.75 -12.28
CA LYS A 23 -0.50 9.63 -13.15
C LYS A 23 -0.36 8.26 -13.83
N GLY A 24 -1.26 7.32 -13.55
CA GLY A 24 -1.26 5.99 -14.17
C GLY A 24 -0.26 5.01 -13.55
N ALA A 25 0.40 5.36 -12.44
CA ALA A 25 1.29 4.46 -11.72
C ALA A 25 0.54 3.28 -11.08
N PHE A 26 -0.75 3.48 -10.76
CA PHE A 26 -1.61 2.45 -10.17
C PHE A 26 -3.01 2.47 -10.77
N ARG A 27 -3.63 1.29 -10.84
CA ARG A 27 -5.01 1.10 -11.34
C ARG A 27 -6.07 1.80 -10.50
N ASN A 28 -5.87 1.84 -9.17
CA ASN A 28 -6.74 2.47 -8.18
C ASN A 28 -6.02 2.55 -6.82
N LYS A 29 -6.68 3.16 -5.82
CA LYS A 29 -6.14 3.29 -4.45
C LYS A 29 -5.82 1.94 -3.80
N SER A 30 -6.70 0.95 -3.95
CA SER A 30 -6.49 -0.38 -3.38
C SER A 30 -5.24 -1.06 -3.95
N HIS A 31 -4.98 -0.92 -5.25
CA HIS A 31 -3.78 -1.43 -5.89
C HIS A 31 -2.51 -0.76 -5.35
N ALA A 32 -2.55 0.56 -5.12
CA ALA A 32 -1.42 1.28 -4.55
C ALA A 32 -1.12 0.82 -3.10
N LEU A 33 -2.16 0.66 -2.28
CA LEU A 33 -2.00 0.22 -0.90
C LEU A 33 -1.57 -1.25 -0.80
N GLU A 34 -2.08 -2.12 -1.68
CA GLU A 34 -1.68 -3.54 -1.74
C GLU A 34 -0.19 -3.69 -2.08
N GLN A 35 0.31 -2.97 -3.09
CA GLN A 35 1.74 -2.95 -3.44
C GLN A 35 2.61 -2.46 -2.26
N GLY A 36 2.19 -1.40 -1.58
CA GLY A 36 2.90 -0.90 -0.40
C GLY A 36 2.92 -1.90 0.75
N LEU A 37 1.81 -2.63 0.96
CA LEU A 37 1.70 -3.67 1.98
C LEU A 37 2.60 -4.87 1.66
N ASP A 38 2.66 -5.30 0.40
CA ASP A 38 3.52 -6.41 -0.04
C ASP A 38 5.00 -6.11 0.23
N ILE A 39 5.45 -4.88 -0.10
CA ILE A 39 6.83 -4.43 0.16
C ILE A 39 7.13 -4.41 1.66
N LEU A 40 6.21 -3.88 2.47
CA LEU A 40 6.35 -3.83 3.92
C LEU A 40 6.49 -5.23 4.51
N LEU A 41 5.61 -6.16 4.13
CA LEU A 41 5.62 -7.53 4.65
C LEU A 41 6.90 -8.26 4.26
N ALA A 42 7.33 -8.16 2.99
CA ALA A 42 8.59 -8.76 2.54
C ALA A 42 9.81 -8.20 3.30
N SER A 43 9.80 -6.91 3.63
CA SER A 43 10.88 -6.28 4.41
C SER A 43 10.93 -6.83 5.84
N LEU A 44 9.77 -6.98 6.48
CA LEU A 44 9.67 -7.54 7.84
C LEU A 44 10.03 -9.03 7.89
N GLU A 45 9.67 -9.81 6.88
CA GLU A 45 10.07 -11.22 6.77
C GLU A 45 11.59 -11.36 6.67
N ALA A 46 12.23 -10.54 5.83
CA ALA A 46 13.69 -10.54 5.66
C ALA A 46 14.44 -10.14 6.94
N GLU A 47 13.88 -9.24 7.77
CA GLU A 47 14.44 -8.88 9.07
C GLU A 47 14.34 -10.03 10.08
N ASN A 48 13.23 -10.78 10.07
CA ASN A 48 13.01 -11.89 10.99
C ASN A 48 13.83 -13.14 10.65
N GLU A 49 14.16 -13.37 9.38
CA GLU A 49 15.04 -14.48 8.98
C GLU A 49 16.52 -14.27 9.35
N GLN A 50 16.89 -13.05 9.76
CA GLN A 50 18.25 -12.71 10.21
C GLN A 50 18.44 -12.82 11.74
N LEU A 51 17.39 -13.20 12.49
CA LEU A 51 17.40 -13.46 13.94
C LEU A 51 17.40 -14.97 14.23
#